data_AF-A0A1F6AS12-F1
#
_entry.id   AF-A0A1F6AS12-F1
#
_cell.length_a   1.000
_cell.length_b   1.000
_cell.length_c   1.000
_cell.angle_alpha   90.00
_cell.angle_beta   90.00
_cell.angle_gamma   90.00
#
_symmetry.space_group_name_H-M   'P 1'
#
loop_
_entity.id
_entity.type
_entity.pdbx_description
1 polymer ?
#
loop_
_entity_poly.entity_id
_entity_poly.type
_entity_poly.pdbx_seq_one_letter_code
_entity_poly.pdbx_strand_id
1 'polypeptide(L)'
;MIPDITPDLRQNIIVTIYLIFSHNYIAFMYLIGLLLAIGLAIYRPSRFTIFTFLGFAILLFSYEYDKHIISALREQTTQSLITLQPHYKLQKLIDLVISSALPVFFYVLGWIFIFIAIIYGAIKIGKSEKNHH
;
A
#
# COMPACT_ATOMS: atom_id res chain seq x y z
N MET A 1 -21.38 -29.95 -23.77
CA MET A 1 -21.69 -30.14 -22.33
C MET A 1 -20.55 -29.53 -21.54
N ILE A 2 -20.80 -28.46 -20.80
CA ILE A 2 -19.84 -28.00 -19.78
C ILE A 2 -19.85 -29.11 -18.72
N PRO A 3 -18.69 -29.70 -18.35
CA PRO A 3 -18.65 -30.75 -17.34
C PRO A 3 -19.26 -30.21 -16.04
N ASP A 4 -20.20 -30.96 -15.47
CA ASP A 4 -20.76 -30.63 -14.16
C ASP A 4 -19.63 -30.59 -13.14
N ILE A 5 -19.35 -29.39 -12.65
CA ILE A 5 -18.36 -29.14 -11.60
C ILE A 5 -18.81 -29.95 -10.39
N THR A 6 -17.96 -30.86 -9.91
CA THR A 6 -18.28 -31.64 -8.71
C THR A 6 -18.57 -30.70 -7.53
N PRO A 7 -19.51 -31.04 -6.63
CA PRO A 7 -19.86 -30.17 -5.50
C PRO A 7 -18.65 -29.75 -4.66
N ASP A 8 -17.68 -30.65 -4.52
CA ASP A 8 -16.40 -30.41 -3.85
C ASP A 8 -15.55 -29.36 -4.57
N LEU A 9 -15.35 -29.49 -5.89
CA LEU A 9 -14.61 -28.51 -6.67
C LEU A 9 -15.27 -27.12 -6.61
N ARG A 10 -16.61 -27.06 -6.64
CA ARG A 10 -17.35 -25.80 -6.48
C ARG A 10 -17.07 -25.16 -5.11
N GLN A 11 -17.08 -25.95 -4.03
CA GLN A 11 -16.78 -25.45 -2.69
C GLN A 11 -15.33 -24.96 -2.59
N ASN A 12 -14.38 -25.73 -3.12
CA ASN A 12 -12.96 -25.37 -3.12
C ASN A 12 -12.70 -24.05 -3.87
N ILE A 13 -13.37 -23.83 -5.01
CA ILE A 13 -13.30 -22.56 -5.74
C ILE A 13 -13.83 -21.40 -4.88
N ILE A 14 -15.01 -21.54 -4.27
CA ILE A 14 -15.61 -20.49 -3.43
C ILE A 14 -14.71 -20.15 -2.24
N VAL A 15 -14.22 -21.17 -1.53
CA VAL A 15 -13.32 -20.99 -0.38
C VAL A 15 -12.02 -20.32 -0.81
N THR A 16 -11.45 -20.72 -1.96
CA THR A 16 -10.22 -20.12 -2.48
C THR A 16 -10.41 -18.63 -2.78
N ILE A 17 -11.50 -18.26 -3.47
CA ILE A 17 -11.82 -16.85 -3.78
C ILE A 17 -11.99 -16.06 -2.48
N TYR A 18 -12.73 -16.63 -1.51
CA TYR A 18 -12.94 -15.99 -0.21
C TYR A 18 -11.62 -15.77 0.54
N LEU A 19 -10.72 -16.76 0.56
CA LEU A 19 -9.42 -16.65 1.21
C LEU A 19 -8.51 -15.62 0.52
N ILE A 20 -8.47 -15.61 -0.82
CA ILE A 20 -7.70 -14.60 -1.57
C ILE A 20 -8.19 -13.20 -1.25
N PHE A 21 -9.52 -12.99 -1.24
CA PHE A 21 -10.09 -11.68 -0.98
C PHE A 21 -9.90 -11.25 0.49
N SER A 22 -10.27 -12.10 1.44
CA SER A 22 -10.15 -11.80 2.87
C SER A 22 -8.70 -11.55 3.29
N HIS A 23 -7.74 -12.19 2.64
CA HIS A 23 -6.33 -12.00 2.93
C HIS A 23 -5.69 -10.79 2.23
N ASN A 24 -6.34 -10.21 1.21
CA ASN A 24 -5.79 -9.12 0.39
C ASN A 24 -6.73 -7.92 0.19
N TYR A 25 -7.84 -7.83 0.92
CA TYR A 25 -8.82 -6.77 0.72
C TYR A 25 -8.21 -5.37 0.86
N ILE A 26 -7.25 -5.19 1.77
CA ILE A 26 -6.55 -3.90 1.97
C ILE A 26 -5.74 -3.53 0.71
N ALA A 27 -4.96 -4.46 0.16
CA ALA A 27 -4.25 -4.25 -1.10
C ALA A 27 -5.21 -3.90 -2.23
N PHE A 28 -6.35 -4.58 -2.33
CA PHE A 28 -7.35 -4.26 -3.35
C PHE A 28 -7.91 -2.84 -3.18
N MET A 29 -8.19 -2.39 -1.95
CA MET A 29 -8.64 -1.02 -1.72
C MET A 29 -7.59 0.01 -2.12
N TYR A 30 -6.32 -0.20 -1.75
CA TYR A 30 -5.24 0.70 -2.14
C TYR A 30 -4.97 0.67 -3.65
N LEU A 31 -5.07 -0.49 -4.29
CA LEU A 31 -4.94 -0.64 -5.74
C LEU A 31 -6.07 0.09 -6.48
N ILE A 32 -7.31 -0.07 -6.05
CA ILE A 32 -8.45 0.64 -6.64
C ILE A 32 -8.25 2.16 -6.48
N GLY A 33 -7.89 2.62 -5.28
CA GLY A 33 -7.56 4.03 -5.04
C GLY A 33 -6.44 4.55 -5.94
N LEU A 34 -5.39 3.76 -6.15
CA LEU A 34 -4.28 4.07 -7.05
C LEU A 34 -4.75 4.16 -8.51
N LEU A 35 -5.53 3.20 -9.00
CA LEU A 35 -6.05 3.19 -10.37
C LEU A 35 -6.95 4.41 -10.63
N LEU A 36 -7.83 4.74 -9.69
CA LEU A 36 -8.66 5.94 -9.77
C LEU A 36 -7.81 7.22 -9.78
N ALA A 37 -6.76 7.28 -8.93
CA ALA A 37 -5.87 8.41 -8.88
C ALA A 37 -5.05 8.58 -10.18
N ILE A 38 -4.59 7.47 -10.79
CA ILE A 38 -3.93 7.47 -12.09
C ILE A 38 -4.87 7.99 -13.17
N GLY A 39 -6.08 7.43 -13.26
CA GLY A 39 -7.08 7.87 -14.23
C GLY A 39 -7.40 9.36 -14.09
N LEU A 40 -7.56 9.84 -12.85
CA LEU A 40 -7.82 11.24 -12.57
C LEU A 40 -6.61 12.14 -12.85
N ALA A 41 -5.39 11.67 -12.58
CA ALA A 41 -4.15 12.40 -12.89
C ALA A 41 -3.90 12.52 -14.40
N ILE A 42 -4.28 11.52 -15.19
CA ILE A 42 -4.22 11.57 -16.65
C ILE A 42 -5.29 12.52 -17.20
N TYR A 43 -6.53 12.42 -16.71
CA TYR A 43 -7.63 13.26 -17.20
C TYR A 43 -7.47 14.73 -16.82
N ARG A 44 -7.07 15.02 -15.57
CA ARG A 44 -6.91 16.39 -15.07
C ARG A 44 -5.76 16.48 -14.06
N PRO A 45 -4.51 16.59 -14.54
CA PRO A 45 -3.35 16.66 -13.65
C PRO A 45 -3.44 17.90 -12.76
N SER A 46 -3.41 17.67 -11.45
CA SER A 46 -3.38 18.72 -10.45
C SER A 46 -2.63 18.26 -9.20
N ARG A 47 -2.28 19.19 -8.31
CA ARG A 47 -1.61 18.84 -7.04
C ARG A 47 -2.44 17.85 -6.23
N PHE A 48 -3.77 17.99 -6.24
CA PHE A 48 -4.69 17.03 -5.62
C PHE A 48 -4.46 15.62 -6.16
N THR A 49 -4.52 15.45 -7.48
CA THR A 49 -4.43 14.12 -8.12
C THR A 49 -3.05 13.49 -7.92
N ILE A 50 -1.99 14.30 -7.96
CA ILE A 50 -0.62 13.82 -7.73
C ILE A 50 -0.44 13.36 -6.28
N PHE A 51 -0.92 14.12 -5.29
CA PHE A 51 -0.83 13.71 -3.89
C PHE A 51 -1.70 12.50 -3.57
N THR A 52 -2.91 12.40 -4.14
CA THR A 52 -3.75 11.20 -4.03
C THR A 52 -3.06 9.98 -4.65
N PHE A 53 -2.45 10.14 -5.83
CA PHE A 53 -1.66 9.09 -6.49
C PHE A 53 -0.49 8.62 -5.61
N LEU A 54 0.34 9.56 -5.14
CA LEU A 54 1.48 9.24 -4.27
C LEU A 54 1.02 8.57 -2.96
N GLY A 55 -0.06 9.06 -2.36
CA GLY A 55 -0.63 8.49 -1.15
C GLY A 55 -1.02 7.03 -1.32
N PHE A 56 -1.84 6.71 -2.33
CA PHE A 56 -2.23 5.32 -2.59
C PHE A 56 -1.07 4.44 -3.08
N ALA A 57 -0.11 4.98 -3.84
CA ALA A 57 1.07 4.24 -4.26
C ALA A 57 1.93 3.84 -3.05
N ILE A 58 2.16 4.77 -2.11
CA ILE A 58 2.91 4.52 -0.88
C ILE A 58 2.15 3.55 0.02
N LEU A 59 0.82 3.68 0.15
CA LEU A 59 0.01 2.75 0.96
C LEU A 59 0.03 1.32 0.39
N LEU A 60 -0.11 1.17 -0.93
CA LEU A 60 0.00 -0.12 -1.60
C LEU A 60 1.40 -0.72 -1.41
N PHE A 61 2.44 0.10 -1.61
CA PHE A 61 3.82 -0.32 -1.35
C PHE A 61 4.03 -0.72 0.12
N SER A 62 3.51 0.05 1.08
CA SER A 62 3.61 -0.26 2.51
C SER A 62 3.02 -1.62 2.85
N TYR A 63 1.86 -1.94 2.26
CA TYR A 63 1.22 -3.24 2.45
C TYR A 63 2.05 -4.39 1.86
N GLU A 64 2.52 -4.24 0.61
CA GLU A 64 3.36 -5.25 -0.04
C GLU A 64 4.73 -5.39 0.65
N TYR A 65 5.26 -4.28 1.17
CA TYR A 65 6.52 -4.25 1.90
C TYR A 65 6.44 -5.11 3.16
N ASP A 66 5.41 -4.88 3.97
CA ASP A 66 5.18 -5.62 5.22
C ASP A 66 4.99 -7.12 4.95
N LYS A 67 4.27 -7.46 3.90
CA LYS A 67 3.86 -8.83 3.60
C LYS A 67 4.93 -9.67 2.90
N HIS A 68 5.67 -9.10 1.96
CA HIS A 68 6.52 -9.86 1.05
C HIS A 68 7.99 -9.42 1.03
N ILE A 69 8.31 -8.19 1.42
CA ILE A 69 9.67 -7.63 1.26
C ILE A 69 10.47 -7.73 2.56
N ILE A 70 9.81 -7.53 3.70
CA ILE A 70 10.45 -7.31 5.00
C ILE A 70 11.42 -8.43 5.42
N SER A 71 11.02 -9.69 5.20
CA SER A 71 11.77 -10.87 5.65
C SER A 71 13.04 -11.07 4.83
N ALA A 72 12.89 -11.05 3.50
CA ALA A 72 14.00 -11.18 2.56
C ALA A 72 15.00 -10.03 2.73
N LEU A 73 14.51 -8.79 2.82
CA LEU A 73 15.36 -7.62 2.98
C LEU A 73 16.13 -7.66 4.30
N ARG A 74 15.48 -8.05 5.41
CA ARG A 74 16.12 -8.20 6.71
C ARG A 74 17.20 -9.28 6.68
N GLU A 75 16.91 -10.43 6.10
CA GLU A 75 17.87 -11.54 6.01
C GLU A 75 19.10 -11.13 5.19
N GLN A 76 18.90 -10.56 4.00
CA GLN A 76 19.98 -10.06 3.14
C GLN A 76 20.80 -8.96 3.82
N THR A 77 20.15 -8.04 4.53
CA THR A 77 20.84 -6.96 5.25
C THR A 77 21.65 -7.52 6.42
N THR A 78 21.10 -8.50 7.14
CA THR A 78 21.80 -9.14 8.27
C THR A 78 23.02 -9.94 7.78
N GLN A 79 22.87 -10.72 6.72
CA GLN A 79 23.96 -11.52 6.14
C GLN A 79 25.07 -10.64 5.54
N SER A 80 24.72 -9.49 4.95
CA SER A 80 25.72 -8.58 4.37
C SER A 80 26.48 -7.76 5.43
N LEU A 81 25.82 -7.39 6.54
CA LEU A 81 26.44 -6.57 7.59
C LEU A 81 27.08 -7.38 8.72
N ILE A 82 26.67 -8.63 8.94
CA ILE A 82 27.16 -9.49 10.02
C ILE A 82 27.80 -10.74 9.39
N THR A 83 29.08 -10.63 9.02
CA THR A 83 29.78 -11.67 8.25
C THR A 83 30.56 -12.67 9.10
N LEU A 84 31.32 -12.22 10.11
CA LEU A 84 32.28 -13.08 10.84
C LEU A 84 31.98 -13.23 12.35
N GLN A 85 31.37 -12.23 12.98
CA GLN A 85 31.00 -12.29 14.40
C GLN A 85 29.59 -11.73 14.62
N PRO A 86 28.78 -12.37 15.49
CA PRO A 86 27.43 -11.92 15.76
C PRO A 86 27.42 -10.58 16.49
N HIS A 87 26.89 -9.54 15.85
CA HIS A 87 26.70 -8.21 16.42
C HIS A 87 25.23 -8.01 16.84
N TYR A 88 24.87 -8.49 18.04
CA TYR A 88 23.48 -8.47 18.53
C TYR A 88 22.83 -7.07 18.57
N LYS A 89 23.60 -6.01 18.84
CA LYS A 89 23.10 -4.62 18.83
C LYS A 89 22.71 -4.18 17.42
N LEU A 90 23.55 -4.51 16.42
CA LEU A 90 23.30 -4.19 15.03
C LEU A 90 22.11 -4.98 14.49
N GLN A 91 22.02 -6.27 14.81
CA GLN A 91 20.88 -7.10 14.43
C GLN A 91 19.56 -6.54 14.98
N LYS A 92 19.53 -6.12 16.26
CA LYS A 92 18.36 -5.45 16.84
C LYS A 92 18.02 -4.14 16.13
N LEU A 93 19.02 -3.36 15.72
CA LEU A 93 18.79 -2.14 14.97
C LEU A 93 18.20 -2.41 13.58
N ILE A 94 18.75 -3.39 12.86
CA ILE A 94 18.24 -3.82 11.55
C ILE A 94 16.78 -4.28 11.67
N ASP A 95 16.48 -5.12 12.66
CA ASP A 95 15.13 -5.63 12.91
C ASP A 95 14.16 -4.49 13.29
N LEU A 96 14.58 -3.57 14.17
CA LEU A 96 13.78 -2.40 14.52
C LEU A 96 13.47 -1.52 13.30
N VAL A 97 14.49 -1.21 12.48
CA VAL A 97 14.33 -0.29 11.34
C VAL A 97 13.52 -0.94 10.23
N ILE A 98 13.91 -2.14 9.79
CA ILE A 98 13.30 -2.83 8.65
C ILE A 98 11.94 -3.39 9.03
N SER A 99 11.85 -4.08 10.17
CA SER A 99 10.64 -4.82 10.53
C SER A 99 9.58 -4.00 11.27
N SER A 100 9.95 -2.88 11.89
CA SER A 100 9.00 -2.05 12.66
C SER A 100 8.89 -0.62 12.15
N ALA A 101 10.00 0.09 11.97
CA ALA A 101 9.96 1.51 11.67
C ALA A 101 9.51 1.81 10.22
N LEU A 102 10.06 1.09 9.23
CA LEU A 102 9.76 1.33 7.82
C LEU A 102 8.29 1.08 7.45
N PRO A 103 7.63 -0.04 7.84
CA PRO A 103 6.21 -0.26 7.54
C PRO A 103 5.33 0.85 8.12
N VAL A 104 5.54 1.22 9.38
CA VAL A 104 4.78 2.28 10.04
C VAL A 104 5.03 3.63 9.37
N PHE A 105 6.28 3.93 9.02
CA PHE A 105 6.65 5.15 8.32
C PHE A 105 5.94 5.27 6.97
N PHE A 106 5.99 4.22 6.13
CA PHE A 106 5.32 4.24 4.83
C PHE A 106 3.79 4.35 4.97
N TYR A 107 3.19 3.61 5.91
CA TYR A 107 1.76 3.69 6.17
C TYR A 107 1.32 5.12 6.56
N VAL A 108 2.00 5.72 7.53
CA VAL A 108 1.69 7.08 8.00
C VAL A 108 1.94 8.11 6.89
N LEU A 109 3.05 7.98 6.17
CA LEU A 109 3.39 8.87 5.05
C LEU A 109 2.30 8.83 3.97
N GLY A 110 1.86 7.65 3.57
CA GLY A 110 0.80 7.47 2.57
C GLY A 110 -0.50 8.18 2.97
N TRP A 111 -0.93 8.06 4.23
CA TRP A 111 -2.10 8.77 4.74
C TRP A 111 -1.91 10.28 4.80
N ILE A 112 -0.74 10.77 5.22
CA ILE A 112 -0.42 12.21 5.20
C ILE A 112 -0.62 12.78 3.80
N PHE A 113 -0.14 12.10 2.76
CA PHE A 113 -0.34 12.51 1.38
C PHE A 113 -1.82 12.60 0.98
N ILE A 114 -2.64 11.61 1.38
CA ILE A 114 -4.09 11.63 1.12
C ILE A 114 -4.76 12.80 1.86
N PHE A 115 -4.44 13.04 3.13
CA PHE A 115 -5.00 14.16 3.88
C PHE A 115 -4.62 15.52 3.29
N ILE A 116 -3.36 15.70 2.91
CA ILE A 116 -2.89 16.91 2.22
C ILE A 116 -3.66 17.11 0.91
N ALA A 117 -3.88 16.04 0.14
CA ALA A 117 -4.69 16.11 -1.07
C ALA A 117 -6.11 16.61 -0.75
N ILE A 118 -6.81 15.97 0.18
CA ILE A 118 -8.18 16.33 0.56
C ILE A 118 -8.26 17.81 1.00
N ILE A 119 -7.36 18.26 1.87
CA ILE A 119 -7.31 19.65 2.34
C ILE A 119 -7.11 20.61 1.16
N TYR A 120 -6.17 20.31 0.26
CA TYR A 120 -5.93 21.13 -0.93
C TYR A 120 -7.15 21.19 -1.86
N GLY A 121 -7.83 20.06 -2.05
CA GLY A 121 -9.07 19.97 -2.82
C GLY A 121 -10.17 20.86 -2.23
N ALA A 122 -10.40 20.76 -0.92
CA ALA A 122 -11.41 21.54 -0.20
C ALA A 122 -11.16 23.06 -0.30
N ILE A 123 -9.92 23.50 -0.09
CA ILE A 123 -9.54 24.92 -0.19
C ILE A 123 -9.76 25.46 -1.61
N LYS A 124 -9.45 24.66 -2.63
CA LYS A 124 -9.61 25.07 -4.03
C LYS A 124 -11.08 25.25 -4.40
N ILE A 125 -11.96 24.36 -3.94
CA ILE A 125 -13.41 24.45 -4.17
C ILE A 125 -13.97 25.71 -3.53
N GLY A 126 -13.66 25.98 -2.26
CA GLY A 126 -14.17 27.17 -1.55
C GLY A 126 -13.70 28.50 -2.13
N LYS A 127 -12.53 28.56 -2.79
CA LYS A 127 -12.09 29.76 -3.53
C LYS A 127 -12.87 29.97 -4.83
N SER A 128 -13.29 28.90 -5.49
CA SER A 128 -14.04 28.98 -6.75
C SER A 128 -15.43 29.60 -6.54
N GLU A 129 -16.10 29.25 -5.44
CA GLU A 129 -17.44 29.79 -5.12
C GLU A 129 -17.41 31.28 -4.81
N LYS A 130 -16.39 31.77 -4.10
CA LYS A 130 -16.27 33.20 -3.75
C LYS A 130 -16.04 34.13 -4.95
N ASN A 131 -15.56 33.62 -6.07
CA ASN A 131 -15.30 34.43 -7.27
C ASN A 131 -16.53 34.52 -8.20
N HIS A 132 -17.62 33.81 -7.89
CA HIS A 132 -18.87 33.83 -8.65
C HIS A 132 -19.99 34.63 -7.96
N HIS A 133 -19.67 35.32 -6.86
CA HIS A 133 -20.51 36.30 -6.17
C HIS A 133 -19.87 37.68 -6.23
#